data_AF-A0A2V9Q0K9-F1
#
_entry.id   AF-A0A2V9Q0K9-F1
#
_cell.length_a   1.000
_cell.length_b   1.000
_cell.length_c   1.000
_cell.angle_alpha   90.00
_cell.angle_beta   90.00
_cell.angle_gamma   90.00
#
_symmetry.space_group_name_H-M   'P 1'
#
loop_
_entity.id
_entity.type
_entity.pdbx_description
1 polymer ?
#
loop_
_entity_poly.entity_id
_entity_poly.type
_entity_poly.pdbx_seq_one_letter_code
_entity_poly.pdbx_strand_id
1 'polypeptide(L)'
;MLHLLPKGFVRIRHFGLLANRRRSTLLPLCFAALGTVPIQIEPETSTQESDPLWRCPKCGGPMEVVKRLTADQLQLRSPPLLVTTAA
;
A
#
# COMPACT_ATOMS: atom_id res chain seq x y z
N MET A 1 13.08 -8.95 -14.83
CA MET A 1 13.76 -7.95 -13.96
C MET A 1 14.59 -8.68 -12.91
N LEU A 2 15.92 -8.69 -13.06
CA LEU A 2 16.85 -9.17 -12.05
C LEU A 2 17.40 -7.98 -11.27
N HIS A 3 17.00 -7.81 -10.01
CA HIS A 3 17.71 -6.92 -9.10
C HIS A 3 18.98 -7.63 -8.64
N LEU A 4 20.13 -7.29 -9.24
CA LEU A 4 21.45 -7.68 -8.75
C LEU A 4 21.78 -6.83 -7.54
N LEU A 5 22.05 -7.50 -6.43
CA LEU A 5 22.36 -6.83 -5.17
C LEU A 5 23.89 -6.59 -5.08
N PRO A 6 24.35 -5.36 -4.80
CA PRO A 6 25.78 -5.06 -4.70
C PRO A 6 26.50 -5.92 -3.64
N LYS A 7 27.80 -6.17 -3.85
CA LYS A 7 28.64 -6.93 -2.89
C LYS A 7 28.59 -6.28 -1.50
N GLY A 8 28.34 -7.09 -0.47
CA GLY A 8 28.22 -6.64 0.93
C GLY A 8 26.79 -6.39 1.41
N PHE A 9 25.80 -6.41 0.51
CA PHE A 9 24.39 -6.29 0.89
C PHE A 9 23.73 -7.66 0.98
N VAL A 10 22.90 -7.88 2.01
CA VAL A 10 22.12 -9.10 2.18
C VAL A 10 20.79 -8.94 1.45
N ARG A 11 20.41 -9.93 0.63
CA ARG A 11 19.12 -9.90 -0.08
C ARG A 11 17.98 -10.08 0.93
N ILE A 12 17.33 -8.98 1.28
CA ILE A 12 16.14 -8.99 2.12
C ILE A 12 15.01 -9.66 1.35
N ARG A 13 14.71 -10.91 1.71
CA ARG A 13 13.53 -11.61 1.23
C ARG A 13 12.33 -10.97 1.90
N HIS A 14 11.58 -10.16 1.16
CA HIS A 14 10.29 -9.67 1.61
C HIS A 14 9.31 -10.83 1.57
N PHE A 15 9.13 -11.49 2.71
CA PHE A 15 7.99 -12.37 2.90
C PHE A 15 6.81 -11.46 3.22
N GLY A 16 6.00 -11.13 2.20
CA GLY A 16 4.78 -10.36 2.42
C GLY A 16 3.88 -11.03 3.46
N LEU A 17 2.88 -10.31 3.98
CA LEU A 17 1.89 -10.87 4.91
C LEU A 17 1.33 -12.22 4.45
N LEU A 18 1.21 -12.40 3.12
CA LEU A 18 0.71 -13.62 2.45
C LEU A 18 1.72 -14.78 2.38
N ALA A 19 3.01 -14.54 2.59
CA ALA A 19 4.07 -15.53 2.51
C ALA A 19 4.28 -16.30 3.84
N ASN A 20 3.59 -15.91 4.91
CA ASN A 20 3.64 -16.60 6.19
C ASN A 20 2.79 -17.89 6.14
N ARG A 21 3.44 -19.07 6.30
CA ARG A 21 2.76 -20.38 6.27
C ARG A 21 1.69 -20.54 7.36
N ARG A 22 1.82 -19.83 8.48
CA ARG A 22 0.85 -19.82 9.59
C ARG A 22 -0.19 -18.71 9.46
N ARG A 23 -0.20 -17.96 8.36
CA ARG A 23 -1.13 -16.85 8.17
C ARG A 23 -2.58 -17.31 8.32
N SER A 24 -2.98 -18.40 7.68
CA SER A 24 -4.35 -18.91 7.76
C SER A 24 -4.80 -19.16 9.21
N THR A 25 -3.89 -19.60 10.07
CA THR A 25 -4.16 -19.85 11.48
C THR A 25 -4.09 -18.61 12.37
N LEU A 26 -3.17 -17.67 12.08
CA LEU A 26 -2.93 -16.50 12.93
C LEU A 26 -3.84 -15.31 12.60
N LEU A 27 -4.23 -15.16 11.34
CA LEU A 27 -5.01 -14.01 10.87
C LEU A 27 -6.42 -13.94 11.54
N PRO A 28 -7.13 -15.06 11.75
CA PRO A 28 -8.36 -15.06 12.55
C PRO A 28 -8.16 -14.61 14.00
N LEU A 29 -7.04 -14.98 14.63
CA LEU A 29 -6.72 -14.56 16.00
C LEU A 29 -6.45 -13.06 16.09
N CYS A 30 -5.75 -12.51 15.09
CA CYS A 30 -5.54 -11.06 15.00
C CYS A 30 -6.88 -10.32 14.87
N PHE A 31 -7.79 -10.79 14.02
CA PHE A 31 -9.11 -10.18 13.88
C PHE A 31 -9.93 -10.23 15.18
N ALA A 32 -9.88 -11.37 15.89
CA ALA A 32 -10.55 -11.50 17.19
C ALA A 32 -9.97 -10.54 18.24
N ALA A 33 -8.65 -10.40 18.31
CA ALA A 33 -7.98 -9.49 19.24
C ALA A 33 -8.27 -8.00 18.92
N LEU A 34 -8.46 -7.67 17.64
CA LEU A 34 -8.79 -6.32 17.18
C LEU A 34 -10.30 -6.02 17.27
N GLY A 35 -11.13 -6.99 17.67
CA GLY A 35 -12.59 -6.83 17.71
C GLY A 35 -13.23 -6.69 16.32
N THR A 36 -12.51 -7.03 15.25
CA THR A 36 -13.00 -6.90 13.87
C THR A 36 -13.70 -8.18 13.46
N VAL A 37 -15.00 -8.10 13.12
CA VAL A 37 -15.71 -9.18 12.45
C VAL A 37 -15.17 -9.27 11.01
N PRO A 38 -14.84 -10.47 10.49
CA PRO A 38 -14.50 -10.59 9.08
C PRO A 38 -15.68 -10.12 8.24
N ILE A 39 -15.48 -8.99 7.55
CA ILE A 39 -16.47 -8.39 6.65
C ILE A 39 -16.80 -9.41 5.57
N GLN A 40 -18.06 -9.82 5.52
CA GLN A 40 -18.60 -10.47 4.33
C GLN A 40 -18.58 -9.41 3.24
N ILE A 41 -17.72 -9.61 2.24
CA ILE A 41 -17.66 -8.71 1.08
C ILE A 41 -18.94 -8.99 0.28
N GLU A 42 -20.03 -8.31 0.61
CA GLU A 42 -21.11 -8.10 -0.34
C GLU A 42 -20.59 -7.17 -1.45
N PRO A 43 -20.99 -7.38 -2.72
CA PRO A 43 -20.63 -6.47 -3.78
C PRO A 43 -21.35 -5.13 -3.54
N GLU A 44 -20.63 -4.18 -2.95
CA GLU A 44 -21.18 -2.86 -2.64
C GLU A 44 -21.45 -2.10 -3.95
N THR A 45 -22.73 -1.94 -4.27
CA THR A 45 -23.19 -0.94 -5.23
C THR A 45 -22.89 0.45 -4.66
N SER A 46 -21.83 1.05 -5.21
CA SER A 46 -21.39 2.42 -5.01
C SER A 46 -22.54 3.42 -4.79
N THR A 47 -22.64 3.96 -3.58
CA THR A 47 -22.99 5.37 -3.36
C THR A 47 -21.97 5.92 -2.38
N GLN A 48 -20.92 6.54 -2.94
CA GLN A 48 -19.89 7.24 -2.17
C GLN A 48 -20.50 8.47 -1.49
N GLU A 49 -21.06 8.30 -0.29
CA GLU A 49 -21.15 9.40 0.66
C GLU A 49 -19.76 9.54 1.31
N SER A 50 -19.06 10.60 0.92
CA SER A 50 -17.73 10.93 1.42
C SER A 50 -17.82 11.40 2.87
N ASP A 51 -17.91 10.46 3.81
CA ASP A 51 -17.50 10.70 5.18
C ASP A 51 -16.03 11.17 5.13
N PRO A 52 -15.62 12.27 5.79
CA PRO A 52 -14.22 12.65 5.83
C PRO A 52 -13.43 11.57 6.58
N LEU A 53 -12.94 10.59 5.83
CA LEU A 53 -12.14 9.44 6.29
C LEU A 53 -10.85 9.87 7.03
N TRP A 54 -10.54 11.16 7.04
CA TRP A 54 -9.29 11.72 7.54
C TRP A 54 -9.58 12.84 8.53
N ARG A 55 -9.33 12.54 9.80
CA ARG A 55 -9.29 13.53 10.89
C ARG A 55 -7.85 13.89 11.21
N CYS A 56 -7.60 15.15 11.54
CA CYS A 56 -6.28 15.60 11.97
C CYS A 56 -5.89 14.89 13.29
N PRO A 57 -4.75 14.19 13.38
CA PRO A 57 -4.35 13.49 14.61
C PRO A 57 -4.01 14.43 15.77
N LYS A 58 -3.88 15.75 15.51
CA LYS A 58 -3.54 16.76 16.52
C LYS A 58 -4.77 17.48 17.10
N CYS A 59 -5.78 17.76 16.28
CA CYS A 59 -6.96 18.54 16.69
C CYS A 59 -8.31 17.83 16.43
N GLY A 60 -8.32 16.67 15.77
CA GLY A 60 -9.54 15.91 15.46
C GLY A 60 -10.44 16.53 14.38
N GLY A 61 -10.06 17.69 13.83
CA GLY A 61 -10.81 18.39 12.79
C GLY A 61 -10.80 17.65 11.45
N PRO A 62 -11.78 17.94 10.56
CA PRO A 62 -11.85 17.33 9.24
C PRO A 62 -10.65 17.78 8.39
N MET A 63 -10.06 16.85 7.64
CA MET A 63 -9.04 17.17 6.64
C MET A 63 -9.66 17.26 5.25
N GLU A 64 -9.33 18.30 4.51
CA GLU A 64 -9.77 18.51 3.13
C GLU A 64 -8.63 18.19 2.15
N VAL A 65 -8.97 17.57 1.01
CA VAL A 65 -8.01 17.30 -0.06
C VAL A 65 -7.75 18.58 -0.84
N VAL A 66 -6.64 19.24 -0.57
CA VAL A 66 -6.26 20.49 -1.26
C VAL A 66 -5.89 20.25 -2.72
N LYS A 67 -5.20 19.14 -3.03
CA LYS A 67 -4.83 18.76 -4.40
C LYS A 67 -4.57 17.27 -4.53
N ARG A 68 -5.01 16.69 -5.65
CA ARG A 68 -4.59 15.35 -6.09
C ARG A 68 -3.56 15.51 -7.19
N LEU A 69 -2.39 14.90 -7.00
CA LEU A 69 -1.32 14.91 -8.00
C LEU A 69 -1.41 13.64 -8.82
N THR A 70 -1.29 13.79 -10.13
CA THR A 70 -1.17 12.68 -11.08
C THR A 70 0.27 12.17 -11.10
N ALA A 71 0.49 10.95 -11.62
CA ALA A 71 1.81 10.29 -11.56
C ALA A 71 2.91 11.06 -12.34
N ASP A 72 2.53 11.78 -13.38
CA ASP A 72 3.34 12.72 -14.15
C ASP A 72 3.71 13.98 -13.35
N GLN A 73 2.75 14.55 -12.60
CA GLN A 73 2.99 15.70 -11.71
C GLN A 73 3.90 15.38 -10.53
N LEU A 74 4.02 14.09 -10.16
CA LEU A 74 4.91 13.58 -9.12
C LEU A 74 6.31 13.22 -9.63
N GLN A 75 6.59 13.36 -10.93
CA GLN A 75 7.93 13.08 -11.47
C GLN A 75 8.92 14.16 -11.02
N LEU A 76 9.49 13.98 -9.82
CA LEU A 76 10.58 14.81 -9.30
C LEU A 76 11.91 14.61 -10.04
N ARG A 77 11.99 13.63 -10.96
CA ARG A 77 13.18 13.35 -11.75
C ARG A 77 12.81 13.16 -13.21
N SER A 78 13.71 13.62 -14.08
CA SER A 78 13.68 13.27 -15.50
C SER A 78 13.62 11.75 -15.64
N PRO A 79 12.75 11.18 -16.49
CA PRO A 79 12.75 9.75 -16.74
C PRO A 79 14.16 9.31 -17.18
N PRO A 80 14.65 8.16 -16.72
CA PRO A 80 15.97 7.67 -17.14
C PRO A 80 15.98 7.55 -18.66
N LEU A 81 17.04 8.07 -19.30
CA LEU A 81 17.22 7.94 -20.73
C LEU A 81 17.25 6.44 -21.08
N LEU A 82 16.36 6.04 -22.00
CA LEU A 82 16.37 4.71 -22.57
C LEU A 82 17.69 4.55 -23.35
N VAL A 83 18.65 3.85 -22.74
CA VAL A 83 19.85 3.40 -23.44
C VAL A 83 19.43 2.20 -24.29
N THR A 84 19.24 2.43 -25.59
CA THR A 84 19.08 1.36 -26.56
C THR A 84 20.43 0.69 -26.78
N THR A 85 20.71 -0.40 -26.06
CA THR A 85 21.83 -1.28 -26.43
C THR A 85 21.41 -2.08 -27.66
N ALA A 86 22.00 -1.75 -28.81
CA ALA A 86 21.97 -2.59 -30.00
C ALA A 86 22.71 -3.91 -29.70
N ALA A 87 22.09 -5.02 -30.13
CA ALA A 87 22.68 -6.36 -30.13
C ALA A 87 23.50 -6.59 -31.40
#